data_AF-A0ABD2M2Z3-F1
#
_entry.id   AF-A0ABD2M2Z3-F1
#
_cell.length_a   1.000
_cell.length_b   1.000
_cell.length_c   1.000
_cell.angle_alpha   90.00
_cell.angle_beta   90.00
_cell.angle_gamma   90.00
#
_symmetry.space_group_name_H-M   'P 1'
#
loop_
_entity.id
_entity.type
_entity.pdbx_description
1 polymer ?
#
loop_
_entity_poly.entity_id
_entity_poly.type
_entity_poly.pdbx_seq_one_letter_code
_entity_poly.pdbx_strand_id
1 'polypeptide(L)'
;MFDRDILMLQVVGATMEPNKFLIRLMDRFGLAKWAAIGFEDLSTQPGAIEGTSQEESGKIFSVLAEEFYHLLIILLGERYSIGVSEEATPQTALEREIVHILSTGAKPFSQIEKHMPNDPAIQRLPLDTAVRSVSDFKRPVSAARGQFHLKDSLRTQYNAFFWHYSKQQLSLAEQQQQKERVALSRELKACPPPIPPPFAPFFAPLLRIVESDLFIKLLRVVFERVAKRSRFVSEGLFYRALFLTGMALNEQKQTSSGSTLKPALVDNEGPIPSVL
;
A
#
# COMPACT_ATOMS: atom_id res chain seq x y z
N MET A 1 9.79 -13.96 7.70
CA MET A 1 10.04 -14.59 6.37
C MET A 1 9.33 -13.78 5.30
N PHE A 2 8.04 -13.50 5.47
CA PHE A 2 7.23 -12.66 4.59
C PHE A 2 7.89 -11.32 4.18
N ASP A 3 8.42 -10.54 5.11
CA ASP A 3 9.03 -9.23 4.83
C ASP A 3 10.20 -9.33 3.84
N ARG A 4 10.99 -10.40 3.97
CA ARG A 4 12.12 -10.68 3.07
C ARG A 4 11.65 -11.10 1.69
N ASP A 5 10.56 -11.86 1.61
CA ASP A 5 9.97 -12.27 0.34
C ASP A 5 9.42 -11.06 -0.43
N ILE A 6 8.77 -10.12 0.27
CA ILE A 6 8.34 -8.84 -0.29
C ILE A 6 9.54 -8.02 -0.77
N LEU A 7 10.59 -7.90 0.03
CA LEU A 7 11.81 -7.19 -0.37
C LEU A 7 12.42 -7.82 -1.64
N MET A 8 12.49 -9.15 -1.72
CA MET A 8 12.96 -9.84 -2.92
C MET A 8 12.07 -9.57 -4.13
N LEU A 9 10.76 -9.52 -3.96
CA LEU A 9 9.83 -9.16 -5.04
C LEU A 9 10.00 -7.69 -5.47
N GLN A 10 10.25 -6.77 -4.54
CA GLN A 10 10.55 -5.37 -4.86
C GLN A 10 11.86 -5.26 -5.66
N VAL A 11 12.89 -6.03 -5.31
CA VAL A 11 14.15 -6.12 -6.08
C VAL A 11 13.88 -6.60 -7.52
N VAL A 12 13.07 -7.66 -7.69
CA VAL A 12 12.71 -8.16 -9.02
C VAL A 12 11.89 -7.13 -9.79
N GLY A 13 10.91 -6.49 -9.14
CA GLY A 13 10.07 -5.47 -9.78
C GLY A 13 10.85 -4.22 -10.19
N ALA A 14 11.89 -3.84 -9.44
CA ALA A 14 12.76 -2.71 -9.77
C ALA A 14 13.72 -3.01 -10.93
N THR A 15 14.04 -4.28 -11.18
CA THR A 15 15.01 -4.70 -12.21
C THR A 15 14.36 -5.24 -13.49
N MET A 16 13.07 -5.61 -13.43
CA MET A 16 12.31 -6.15 -14.55
C MET A 16 11.48 -5.08 -15.26
N GLU A 17 11.20 -5.29 -16.55
CA GLU A 17 10.22 -4.49 -17.28
C GLU A 17 8.82 -4.63 -16.62
N PRO A 18 8.09 -3.54 -16.35
CA PRO A 18 6.89 -3.54 -15.50
C PRO A 18 5.76 -4.43 -16.02
N ASN A 19 5.49 -4.46 -17.33
CA ASN A 19 4.45 -5.34 -17.88
C ASN A 19 4.84 -6.81 -17.72
N LYS A 20 6.10 -7.17 -17.99
CA LYS A 20 6.62 -8.52 -17.79
C LYS A 20 6.52 -8.94 -16.33
N PHE A 21 6.85 -8.05 -15.39
CA PHE A 21 6.70 -8.30 -13.96
C PHE A 21 5.23 -8.60 -13.60
N LEU A 22 4.30 -7.75 -14.02
CA LEU A 22 2.86 -7.94 -13.80
C LEU A 22 2.32 -9.22 -14.44
N ILE A 23 2.72 -9.55 -15.68
CA ILE A 23 2.33 -10.81 -16.35
C ILE A 23 2.80 -12.02 -15.55
N ARG A 24 4.03 -12.00 -15.03
CA ARG A 24 4.58 -13.11 -14.23
C ARG A 24 3.85 -13.26 -12.89
N LEU A 25 3.53 -12.15 -12.22
CA LEU A 25 2.70 -12.19 -11.02
C LEU A 25 1.30 -12.73 -11.34
N MET A 26 0.63 -12.20 -12.36
CA MET A 26 -0.70 -12.67 -12.77
C MET A 26 -0.73 -14.17 -13.10
N ASP A 27 0.28 -14.67 -13.80
CA ASP A 27 0.43 -16.10 -14.11
C ASP A 27 0.56 -16.93 -12.82
N ARG A 28 1.34 -16.46 -11.85
CA ARG A 28 1.48 -17.10 -10.53
C ARG A 28 0.17 -17.16 -9.76
N PHE A 29 -0.69 -16.16 -9.89
CA PHE A 29 -2.04 -16.15 -9.28
C PHE A 29 -3.10 -16.87 -10.14
N GLY A 30 -2.77 -17.36 -11.34
CA GLY A 30 -3.73 -17.98 -12.25
C GLY A 30 -4.72 -16.99 -12.89
N LEU A 31 -4.38 -15.70 -12.94
CA LEU A 31 -5.26 -14.61 -13.35
C LEU A 31 -5.10 -14.18 -14.81
N ALA A 32 -4.21 -14.82 -15.59
CA ALA A 32 -3.96 -14.44 -16.98
C ALA A 32 -5.25 -14.43 -17.83
N LYS A 33 -6.08 -15.48 -17.72
CA LYS A 33 -7.38 -15.54 -18.39
C LYS A 33 -8.39 -14.56 -17.79
N TRP A 34 -8.41 -14.42 -16.47
CA TRP A 34 -9.29 -13.50 -15.76
C TRP A 34 -9.05 -12.04 -16.16
N ALA A 35 -7.82 -11.65 -16.48
CA ALA A 35 -7.49 -10.29 -16.91
C ALA A 35 -7.75 -10.02 -18.41
N ALA A 36 -8.15 -11.05 -19.17
CA ALA A 36 -8.46 -10.89 -20.59
C ALA A 36 -9.77 -10.11 -20.79
N ILE A 37 -9.78 -9.25 -21.82
CA ILE A 37 -11.00 -8.56 -22.27
C ILE A 37 -11.94 -9.63 -22.83
N GLY A 38 -13.22 -9.60 -22.45
CA GLY A 38 -14.21 -10.60 -22.88
C GLY A 38 -14.16 -11.92 -22.09
N PHE A 39 -13.43 -11.98 -20.97
CA PHE A 39 -13.41 -13.18 -20.11
C PHE A 39 -14.81 -13.61 -19.65
N GLU A 40 -15.74 -12.67 -19.43
CA GLU A 40 -17.12 -13.02 -19.07
C GLU A 40 -17.79 -13.86 -20.14
N ASP A 41 -17.70 -13.43 -21.40
CA ASP A 41 -18.27 -14.11 -22.57
C ASP A 41 -17.57 -15.46 -22.83
N LEU A 42 -16.28 -15.55 -22.54
CA LEU A 42 -15.51 -16.80 -22.60
C LEU A 42 -15.92 -17.76 -21.48
N SER A 43 -16.18 -17.24 -20.27
CA SER A 43 -16.50 -18.04 -19.08
C SER A 43 -17.91 -18.63 -19.10
N THR A 44 -18.80 -18.09 -19.91
CA THR A 44 -20.18 -18.58 -20.08
C THR A 44 -20.27 -19.72 -21.09
N GLN A 45 -19.21 -19.99 -21.86
CA GLN A 45 -19.15 -21.10 -22.80
C GLN A 45 -19.11 -22.46 -22.04
N PRO A 46 -19.84 -23.49 -22.53
CA PRO A 46 -19.78 -24.83 -21.95
C PRO A 46 -18.35 -25.37 -21.96
N GLY A 47 -17.83 -25.77 -20.79
CA GLY A 47 -16.48 -26.33 -20.65
C GLY A 47 -15.34 -25.30 -20.51
N ALA A 48 -15.63 -24.00 -20.44
CA ALA A 48 -14.58 -22.97 -20.27
C ALA A 48 -13.90 -22.97 -18.89
N ILE A 49 -14.59 -23.50 -17.88
CA ILE A 49 -14.09 -23.68 -16.51
C ILE A 49 -14.42 -25.12 -16.10
N GLU A 50 -13.39 -25.96 -16.01
CA GLU A 50 -13.53 -27.39 -15.69
C GLU A 50 -13.82 -27.61 -14.20
N GLY A 51 -14.78 -28.50 -13.89
CA GLY A 51 -14.89 -29.13 -12.57
C GLY A 51 -15.46 -28.29 -11.41
N THR A 52 -16.01 -27.10 -11.64
CA THR A 52 -16.59 -26.24 -10.57
C THR A 52 -17.78 -25.45 -11.09
N SER A 53 -18.77 -25.14 -10.26
CA SER A 53 -19.92 -24.34 -10.72
C SER A 53 -19.47 -22.94 -11.19
N GLN A 54 -20.24 -22.35 -12.10
CA GLN A 54 -19.96 -21.02 -12.61
C GLN A 54 -19.97 -19.92 -11.52
N GLU A 55 -20.71 -20.11 -10.42
CA GLU A 55 -20.74 -19.16 -9.30
C GLU A 55 -19.51 -19.31 -8.39
N GLU A 56 -19.14 -20.55 -8.06
CA GLU A 56 -17.95 -20.85 -7.24
C GLU A 56 -16.66 -20.38 -7.93
N SER A 57 -16.56 -20.58 -9.24
CA SER A 57 -15.42 -20.07 -10.01
C SER A 57 -15.33 -18.54 -9.98
N GLY A 58 -16.46 -17.83 -10.03
CA GLY A 58 -16.51 -16.37 -9.85
C GLY A 58 -15.92 -15.92 -8.51
N LYS A 59 -16.29 -16.60 -7.43
CA LYS A 59 -15.76 -16.35 -6.07
C LYS A 59 -14.26 -16.63 -5.99
N ILE A 60 -13.80 -17.76 -6.53
CA ILE A 60 -12.37 -18.14 -6.55
C ILE A 60 -11.54 -17.08 -7.26
N PHE A 61 -11.94 -16.68 -8.48
CA PHE A 61 -11.21 -15.65 -9.23
C PHE A 61 -11.20 -14.30 -8.52
N SER A 62 -12.31 -13.92 -7.89
CA SER A 62 -12.39 -12.67 -7.13
C SER A 62 -11.42 -12.68 -5.95
N VAL A 63 -11.35 -13.78 -5.20
CA VAL A 63 -10.40 -13.93 -4.07
C VAL A 63 -8.95 -13.91 -4.56
N LEU A 64 -8.62 -14.63 -5.64
CA LEU A 64 -7.27 -14.61 -6.21
C LEU A 64 -6.88 -13.21 -6.70
N ALA A 65 -7.81 -12.50 -7.33
CA ALA A 65 -7.61 -11.11 -7.75
C ALA A 65 -7.44 -10.18 -6.54
N GLU A 66 -8.20 -10.35 -5.46
CA GLU A 66 -8.00 -9.59 -4.23
C GLU A 66 -6.57 -9.72 -3.70
N GLU A 67 -6.05 -10.94 -3.61
CA GLU A 67 -4.69 -11.20 -3.13
C GLU A 67 -3.61 -10.66 -4.08
N PHE A 68 -3.83 -10.75 -5.41
CA PHE A 68 -2.93 -10.15 -6.39
C PHE A 68 -2.86 -8.61 -6.24
N TYR A 69 -4.01 -7.95 -6.14
CA TYR A 69 -4.06 -6.50 -5.92
C TYR A 69 -3.51 -6.11 -4.55
N HIS A 70 -3.74 -6.93 -3.53
CA HIS A 70 -3.19 -6.71 -2.20
C HIS A 70 -1.66 -6.75 -2.21
N LEU A 71 -1.08 -7.72 -2.93
CA LEU A 71 0.37 -7.80 -3.12
C LEU A 71 0.91 -6.54 -3.79
N LEU A 72 0.26 -6.02 -4.84
CA LEU A 72 0.67 -4.77 -5.49
C LEU A 72 0.66 -3.58 -4.52
N ILE A 73 -0.34 -3.50 -3.64
CA ILE A 73 -0.41 -2.44 -2.60
C ILE A 73 0.81 -2.53 -1.69
N ILE A 74 1.15 -3.74 -1.23
CA ILE A 74 2.31 -3.95 -0.35
C ILE A 74 3.61 -3.59 -1.09
N LEU A 75 3.81 -4.09 -2.31
CA LEU A 75 5.04 -3.85 -3.08
C LEU A 75 5.29 -2.36 -3.34
N LEU A 76 4.24 -1.60 -3.63
CA LEU A 76 4.33 -0.17 -3.92
C LEU A 76 4.33 0.71 -2.66
N GLY A 77 3.70 0.25 -1.57
CA GLY A 77 3.44 1.05 -0.37
C GLY A 77 4.44 0.83 0.77
N GLU A 78 5.01 -0.37 0.90
CA GLU A 78 5.94 -0.69 1.98
C GLU A 78 7.36 -0.28 1.61
N ARG A 79 7.68 0.98 1.97
CA ARG A 79 8.98 1.64 1.70
C ARG A 79 9.77 1.94 2.97
N TYR A 80 9.26 1.51 4.12
CA TYR A 80 9.82 1.80 5.45
C TYR A 80 10.87 0.78 5.89
N SER A 81 11.08 -0.28 5.10
CA SER A 81 12.20 -1.20 5.27
C SER A 81 13.51 -0.50 4.90
N ILE A 82 14.51 -0.68 5.76
CA ILE A 82 15.82 -0.05 5.60
C ILE A 82 16.42 -0.41 4.23
N GLY A 83 16.83 0.61 3.48
CA GLY A 83 17.41 0.48 2.14
C GLY A 83 16.39 0.50 1.00
N VAL A 84 15.09 0.34 1.26
CA VAL A 84 14.03 0.50 0.25
C VAL A 84 13.75 1.98 -0.01
N SER A 85 13.84 2.81 1.02
CA SER A 85 13.83 4.27 0.96
C SER A 85 15.10 4.83 1.60
N GLU A 86 15.58 5.98 1.12
CA GLU A 86 16.66 6.73 1.77
C GLU A 86 16.23 7.32 3.13
N GLU A 87 14.93 7.54 3.31
CA GLU A 87 14.35 8.07 4.56
C GLU A 87 14.01 6.95 5.57
N ALA A 88 14.11 5.68 5.17
CA ALA A 88 13.80 4.55 6.03
C ALA A 88 14.92 4.31 7.05
N THR A 89 14.62 4.64 8.30
CA THR A 89 15.48 4.36 9.47
C THR A 89 14.85 3.31 10.38
N PRO A 90 15.64 2.64 11.25
CA PRO A 90 15.08 1.76 12.28
C PRO A 90 14.02 2.45 13.14
N GLN A 91 14.24 3.74 13.44
CA GLN A 91 13.32 4.55 14.23
C GLN A 91 11.99 4.78 13.51
N THR A 92 12.01 5.18 12.23
CA THR A 92 10.78 5.40 11.46
C THR A 92 10.00 4.11 11.22
N ALA A 93 10.69 2.97 11.08
CA ALA A 93 10.04 1.67 10.99
C ALA A 93 9.32 1.31 12.30
N LEU A 94 9.97 1.51 13.45
CA LEU A 94 9.37 1.33 14.77
C LEU A 94 8.18 2.27 14.99
N GLU A 95 8.31 3.55 14.63
CA GLU A 95 7.21 4.52 14.72
C GLU A 95 6.00 4.09 13.89
N ARG A 96 6.22 3.59 12.66
CA ARG A 96 5.15 3.06 11.80
C ARG A 96 4.40 1.90 12.45
N GLU A 97 5.10 0.95 13.08
CA GLU A 97 4.47 -0.14 13.83
C GLU A 97 3.56 0.41 14.94
N ILE A 98 4.06 1.36 15.72
CA ILE A 98 3.31 1.92 16.85
C ILE A 98 2.10 2.73 16.35
N VAL A 99 2.25 3.50 15.27
CA VAL A 99 1.14 4.20 14.61
C VAL A 99 0.01 3.23 14.33
N HIS A 100 0.32 2.09 13.71
CA HIS A 100 -0.68 1.11 13.29
C HIS A 100 -1.26 0.33 14.47
N ILE A 101 -0.48 0.03 15.50
CA ILE A 101 -0.97 -0.53 16.77
C ILE A 101 -1.99 0.44 17.42
N LEU A 102 -1.68 1.73 17.47
CA LEU A 102 -2.55 2.75 18.07
C LEU A 102 -3.74 3.12 17.18
N SER A 103 -3.66 2.90 15.86
CA SER A 103 -4.82 3.01 14.96
C SER A 103 -5.93 1.99 15.28
N THR A 104 -5.61 0.91 16.01
CA THR A 104 -6.61 -0.04 16.54
C THR A 104 -7.27 0.42 17.84
N GLY A 105 -6.98 1.64 18.30
CA GLY A 105 -7.49 2.25 19.53
C GLY A 105 -6.42 2.50 20.57
N ALA A 106 -6.72 3.38 21.54
CA ALA A 106 -5.81 3.79 22.60
C ALA A 106 -5.43 2.62 23.53
N LYS A 107 -4.16 2.54 23.92
CA LYS A 107 -3.62 1.40 24.69
C LYS A 107 -2.64 1.85 25.77
N PRO A 108 -2.54 1.14 26.91
CA PRO A 108 -1.44 1.31 27.85
C PRO A 108 -0.12 0.80 27.24
N PHE A 109 1.01 1.27 27.76
CA PHE A 109 2.34 0.90 27.27
C PHE A 109 2.57 -0.61 27.14
N SER A 110 2.20 -1.37 28.19
CA SER A 110 2.36 -2.83 28.22
C SER A 110 1.59 -3.56 27.11
N GLN A 111 0.50 -2.98 26.62
CA GLN A 111 -0.24 -3.56 25.49
C GLN A 111 0.43 -3.20 24.17
N ILE A 112 1.03 -2.01 24.02
CA ILE A 112 1.80 -1.66 22.83
C ILE A 112 2.96 -2.64 22.69
N GLU A 113 3.73 -2.82 23.76
CA GLU A 113 4.87 -3.76 23.83
C GLU A 113 4.48 -5.19 23.42
N LYS A 114 3.33 -5.67 23.90
CA LYS A 114 2.82 -7.01 23.55
C LYS A 114 2.50 -7.19 22.06
N HIS A 115 2.09 -6.13 21.38
CA HIS A 115 1.72 -6.17 19.95
C HIS A 115 2.90 -5.83 19.02
N MET A 116 4.08 -5.55 19.56
CA MET A 116 5.27 -5.30 18.75
C MET A 116 5.69 -6.57 17.98
N PRO A 117 6.19 -6.42 16.74
CA PRO A 117 6.77 -7.54 16.02
C PRO A 117 7.92 -8.19 16.78
N ASN A 118 8.04 -9.51 16.64
CA ASN A 118 9.16 -10.27 17.22
C ASN A 118 10.41 -10.18 16.32
N ASP A 119 10.88 -8.96 16.07
CA ASP A 119 12.12 -8.69 15.33
C ASP A 119 13.24 -8.24 16.29
N PRO A 120 14.37 -8.98 16.37
CA PRO A 120 15.51 -8.60 17.18
C PRO A 120 16.09 -7.22 16.85
N ALA A 121 15.94 -6.72 15.62
CA ALA A 121 16.37 -5.37 15.25
C ALA A 121 15.49 -4.30 15.91
N ILE A 122 14.17 -4.51 15.91
CA ILE A 122 13.19 -3.61 16.53
C ILE A 122 13.30 -3.63 18.06
N GLN A 123 13.50 -4.81 18.66
CA GLN A 123 13.57 -4.96 20.12
C GLN A 123 14.76 -4.24 20.78
N ARG A 124 15.80 -3.91 20.00
CA ARG A 124 16.97 -3.17 20.50
C ARG A 124 16.75 -1.65 20.51
N LEU A 125 15.66 -1.16 19.91
CA LEU A 125 15.36 0.26 19.82
C LEU A 125 14.62 0.76 21.07
N PRO A 126 14.76 2.06 21.42
CA PRO A 126 14.10 2.64 22.58
C PRO A 126 12.58 2.82 22.33
N LEU A 127 11.80 1.79 22.68
CA LEU A 127 10.35 1.77 22.50
C LEU A 127 9.65 2.93 23.21
N ASP A 128 10.10 3.33 24.40
CA ASP A 128 9.48 4.41 25.16
C ASP A 128 9.54 5.76 24.42
N THR A 129 10.69 6.03 23.78
CA THR A 129 10.93 7.26 23.04
C THR A 129 10.09 7.28 21.77
N ALA A 130 10.05 6.15 21.05
CA ALA A 130 9.21 6.00 19.87
C ALA A 130 7.71 6.15 20.19
N VAL A 131 7.21 5.54 21.28
CA VAL A 131 5.81 5.70 21.69
C VAL A 131 5.49 7.18 21.97
N ARG A 132 6.34 7.89 22.70
CA ARG A 132 6.14 9.33 22.99
C ARG A 132 6.21 10.20 21.75
N SER A 133 6.98 9.80 20.73
CA SER A 133 7.08 10.53 19.47
C SER A 133 5.77 10.48 18.68
N VAL A 134 5.05 9.35 18.69
CA VAL A 134 3.83 9.16 17.87
C VAL A 134 2.52 9.31 18.62
N SER A 135 2.56 9.44 19.95
CA SER A 135 1.35 9.39 20.77
C SER A 135 1.31 10.43 21.88
N ASP A 136 0.09 10.78 22.30
CA ASP A 136 -0.19 11.62 23.45
C ASP A 136 -0.64 10.74 24.63
N PHE A 137 0.04 10.90 25.77
CA PHE A 137 -0.31 10.17 26.98
C PHE A 137 -1.47 10.86 27.71
N LYS A 138 -2.61 10.16 27.83
CA LYS A 138 -3.75 10.62 28.63
C LYS A 138 -3.74 9.93 29.98
N ARG A 139 -3.58 10.75 31.02
CA ARG A 139 -3.70 10.29 32.41
C ARG A 139 -5.13 9.80 32.66
N PRO A 140 -5.29 8.68 33.37
CA PRO A 140 -6.60 8.18 33.73
C PRO A 140 -7.23 9.11 34.77
N VAL A 141 -8.54 9.34 34.68
CA VAL A 141 -9.29 10.17 35.63
C VAL A 141 -9.58 9.42 36.95
N SER A 142 -9.39 8.10 36.97
CA SER A 142 -9.59 7.19 38.11
C SER A 142 -8.44 6.17 38.20
N ALA A 143 -8.56 5.13 39.03
CA ALA A 143 -7.58 4.05 39.25
C ALA A 143 -7.25 3.17 38.01
N ALA A 144 -7.72 3.56 36.81
CA ALA A 144 -7.37 2.91 35.55
C ALA A 144 -5.89 3.16 35.19
N ARG A 145 -5.35 2.39 34.23
CA ARG A 145 -4.01 2.66 33.68
C ARG A 145 -4.09 3.79 32.65
N GLY A 146 -3.10 4.68 32.63
CA GLY A 146 -3.00 5.71 31.59
C GLY A 146 -2.83 5.08 30.20
N GLN A 147 -3.34 5.77 29.18
CA GLN A 147 -3.38 5.28 27.82
C GLN A 147 -2.67 6.23 26.87
N PHE A 148 -2.05 5.67 25.86
CA PHE A 148 -1.46 6.40 24.74
C PHE A 148 -2.47 6.47 23.61
N HIS A 149 -2.67 7.67 23.10
CA HIS A 149 -3.53 7.97 21.96
C HIS A 149 -2.67 8.38 20.78
N LEU A 150 -2.96 7.87 19.58
CA LEU A 150 -2.27 8.31 18.37
C LEU A 150 -2.44 9.83 18.20
N LYS A 151 -1.35 10.53 17.88
CA LYS A 151 -1.39 11.97 17.60
C LYS A 151 -2.29 12.26 16.41
N ASP A 152 -3.07 13.34 16.50
CA ASP A 152 -3.98 13.74 15.42
C ASP A 152 -3.24 14.03 14.11
N SER A 153 -2.02 14.56 14.19
CA SER A 153 -1.14 14.81 13.03
C SER A 153 -0.70 13.54 12.30
N LEU A 154 -0.74 12.38 12.97
CA LEU A 154 -0.29 11.11 12.42
C LEU A 154 -1.46 10.22 11.96
N ARG A 155 -2.71 10.67 12.10
CA ARG A 155 -3.89 9.93 11.60
C ARG A 155 -3.88 9.73 10.09
N THR A 156 -3.20 10.60 9.35
CA THR A 156 -3.01 10.50 7.90
C THR A 156 -2.04 9.39 7.51
N GLN A 157 -1.24 8.86 8.45
CA GLN A 157 -0.31 7.76 8.20
C GLN A 157 -0.97 6.37 8.33
N TYR A 158 -2.24 6.30 8.75
CA TYR A 158 -2.98 5.05 8.80
C TYR A 158 -3.06 4.40 7.41
N ASN A 159 -2.63 3.14 7.32
CA ASN A 159 -2.78 2.31 6.13
C ASN A 159 -3.80 1.19 6.39
N ALA A 160 -4.91 1.18 5.65
CA ALA A 160 -5.89 0.11 5.72
C ALA A 160 -5.34 -1.26 5.30
N PHE A 161 -4.29 -1.28 4.48
CA PHE A 161 -3.62 -2.48 4.00
C PHE A 161 -2.25 -2.69 4.63
N PHE A 162 -2.06 -2.21 5.87
CA PHE A 162 -0.83 -2.47 6.60
C PHE A 162 -0.59 -3.96 6.79
N TRP A 163 0.53 -4.42 6.24
CA TRP A 163 0.87 -5.82 6.09
C TRP A 163 1.12 -6.61 7.38
N HIS A 164 1.38 -5.95 8.52
CA HIS A 164 1.58 -6.61 9.81
C HIS A 164 0.30 -6.71 10.65
N TYR A 165 -0.85 -6.29 10.12
CA TYR A 165 -2.12 -6.54 10.80
C TYR A 165 -2.47 -8.02 10.80
N SER A 166 -2.70 -8.56 11.99
CA SER A 166 -3.51 -9.76 12.15
C SER A 166 -4.98 -9.47 11.75
N LYS A 167 -5.74 -10.52 11.43
CA LYS A 167 -7.18 -10.40 11.13
C LYS A 167 -7.96 -9.65 12.21
N GLN A 168 -7.60 -9.87 13.49
CA GLN A 168 -8.20 -9.17 14.61
C GLN A 168 -7.83 -7.69 14.63
N GLN A 169 -6.55 -7.35 14.41
CA GLN A 169 -6.09 -5.96 14.38
C GLN A 169 -6.71 -5.19 13.21
N LEU A 170 -6.83 -5.81 12.04
CA LEU A 170 -7.48 -5.20 10.88
C LEU A 170 -8.93 -4.80 11.22
N SER A 171 -9.71 -5.73 11.77
CA SER A 171 -11.11 -5.44 12.16
C SER A 171 -11.21 -4.35 13.23
N LEU A 172 -10.31 -4.35 14.24
CA LEU A 172 -10.26 -3.29 15.25
C LEU A 172 -9.86 -1.94 14.67
N ALA A 173 -8.91 -1.91 13.73
CA ALA A 173 -8.50 -0.70 13.05
C ALA A 173 -9.67 -0.11 12.24
N GLU A 174 -10.37 -0.94 11.46
CA GLU A 174 -11.52 -0.51 10.66
C GLU A 174 -12.62 0.10 11.54
N GLN A 175 -12.98 -0.57 12.63
CA GLN A 175 -14.00 -0.07 13.58
C GLN A 175 -13.57 1.25 14.23
N GLN A 176 -12.30 1.34 14.65
CA GLN A 176 -11.77 2.54 15.28
C GLN A 176 -11.72 3.72 14.30
N GLN A 177 -11.24 3.48 13.08
CA GLN A 177 -11.19 4.51 12.04
C GLN A 177 -12.60 4.95 11.63
N GLN A 178 -13.55 4.03 11.52
CA GLN A 178 -14.95 4.38 11.27
C GLN A 178 -15.46 5.30 12.38
N LYS A 179 -15.28 4.92 13.64
CA LYS A 179 -15.71 5.72 14.81
C LYS A 179 -15.08 7.12 14.85
N GLU A 180 -13.78 7.22 14.62
CA GLU A 180 -13.05 8.50 14.67
C GLU A 180 -13.38 9.44 13.51
N ARG A 181 -13.79 8.88 12.35
CA ARG A 181 -14.02 9.63 11.12
C ARG A 181 -15.48 9.93 10.83
N VAL A 182 -16.45 9.37 11.58
CA VAL A 182 -17.90 9.66 11.39
C VAL A 182 -18.18 11.16 11.35
N ALA A 183 -17.53 11.92 12.25
CA ALA A 183 -17.73 13.35 12.42
C ALA A 183 -16.87 14.23 11.49
N LEU A 184 -15.98 13.64 10.67
CA LEU A 184 -15.10 14.39 9.78
C LEU A 184 -15.76 14.65 8.41
N SER A 185 -15.12 15.49 7.59
CA SER A 185 -15.56 15.75 6.22
C SER A 185 -15.57 14.47 5.37
N ARG A 186 -16.36 14.45 4.28
CA ARG A 186 -16.51 13.27 3.40
C ARG A 186 -15.18 12.79 2.82
N GLU A 187 -14.25 13.70 2.56
CA GLU A 187 -12.88 13.39 2.09
C GLU A 187 -12.06 12.63 3.14
N LEU A 188 -12.24 12.99 4.42
CA LEU A 188 -11.56 12.34 5.55
C LEU A 188 -12.24 11.05 6.00
N LYS A 189 -13.47 10.76 5.55
CA LYS A 189 -14.18 9.50 5.81
C LYS A 189 -13.62 8.31 5.02
N ALA A 190 -12.97 8.56 3.89
CA ALA A 190 -12.61 7.52 2.92
C ALA A 190 -11.25 6.83 3.16
N CYS A 191 -10.56 7.12 4.27
CA CYS A 191 -9.23 6.56 4.62
C CYS A 191 -8.29 6.43 3.39
N PRO A 192 -7.93 7.55 2.74
CA PRO A 192 -7.11 7.51 1.54
C PRO A 192 -5.74 6.86 1.82
N PRO A 193 -5.07 6.27 0.80
CA PRO A 193 -3.75 5.71 0.97
C PRO A 193 -2.78 6.76 1.53
N PRO A 194 -2.00 6.42 2.58
CA PRO A 194 -0.97 7.32 3.09
C PRO A 194 0.10 7.53 2.03
N ILE A 195 0.78 8.68 2.11
CA ILE A 195 1.90 8.99 1.23
C ILE A 195 3.17 8.36 1.83
N PRO A 196 3.77 7.33 1.19
CA PRO A 196 4.99 6.72 1.69
C PRO A 196 6.21 7.61 1.37
N PRO A 197 7.37 7.39 2.01
CA PRO A 197 8.61 8.07 1.67
C PRO A 197 9.04 7.71 0.23
N PRO A 198 9.89 8.53 -0.43
CA PRO A 198 10.40 8.22 -1.76
C PRO A 198 11.21 6.91 -1.76
N PHE A 199 11.15 6.15 -2.84
CA PHE A 199 12.04 5.00 -3.01
C PHE A 199 13.49 5.45 -3.12
N ALA A 200 14.42 4.63 -2.62
CA ALA A 200 15.83 4.78 -2.91
C ALA A 200 16.09 4.58 -4.43
N PRO A 201 17.17 5.12 -4.99
CA PRO A 201 17.42 5.10 -6.44
C PRO A 201 17.35 3.70 -7.07
N PHE A 202 17.78 2.66 -6.35
CA PHE A 202 17.68 1.28 -6.80
C PHE A 202 16.22 0.81 -6.97
N PHE A 203 15.33 1.21 -6.07
CA PHE A 203 13.93 0.78 -6.05
C PHE A 203 12.99 1.73 -6.80
N ALA A 204 13.42 2.96 -7.11
CA ALA A 204 12.62 3.95 -7.84
C ALA A 204 11.99 3.42 -9.15
N PRO A 205 12.67 2.58 -9.96
CA PRO A 205 12.05 2.01 -11.16
C PRO A 205 10.81 1.15 -10.91
N LEU A 206 10.56 0.69 -9.68
CA LEU A 206 9.37 -0.06 -9.31
C LEU A 206 8.08 0.74 -9.56
N LEU A 207 8.14 2.07 -9.48
CA LEU A 207 7.01 2.97 -9.78
C LEU A 207 6.55 2.90 -11.24
N ARG A 208 7.40 2.44 -12.16
CA ARG A 208 7.00 2.21 -13.56
C ARG A 208 5.86 1.20 -13.70
N ILE A 209 5.59 0.40 -12.66
CA ILE A 209 4.40 -0.47 -12.60
C ILE A 209 3.13 0.35 -12.72
N VAL A 210 2.99 1.43 -11.94
CA VAL A 210 1.75 2.24 -11.95
C VAL A 210 1.59 3.08 -13.22
N GLU A 211 2.69 3.28 -13.95
CA GLU A 211 2.72 3.97 -15.25
C GLU A 211 2.46 3.01 -16.43
N SER A 212 2.46 1.70 -16.20
CA SER A 212 2.38 0.71 -17.27
C SER A 212 0.96 0.54 -17.84
N ASP A 213 0.87 0.31 -19.15
CA ASP A 213 -0.41 0.04 -19.82
C ASP A 213 -1.16 -1.14 -19.21
N LEU A 214 -0.44 -2.19 -18.79
CA LEU A 214 -1.06 -3.36 -18.18
C LEU A 214 -1.67 -3.03 -16.82
N PHE A 215 -1.03 -2.20 -16.00
CA PHE A 215 -1.62 -1.75 -14.72
C PHE A 215 -2.92 -0.97 -14.95
N ILE A 216 -2.91 -0.03 -15.90
CA ILE A 216 -4.10 0.76 -16.25
C ILE A 216 -5.22 -0.16 -16.77
N LYS A 217 -4.87 -1.12 -17.63
CA LYS A 217 -5.81 -2.13 -18.13
C LYS A 217 -6.40 -2.97 -17.00
N LEU A 218 -5.59 -3.38 -16.03
CA LEU A 218 -6.04 -4.17 -14.88
C LEU A 218 -7.06 -3.38 -14.05
N LEU A 219 -6.76 -2.12 -13.69
CA LEU A 219 -7.70 -1.23 -13.01
C LEU A 219 -9.01 -1.08 -13.79
N ARG A 220 -8.91 -0.84 -15.10
CA ARG A 220 -10.06 -0.73 -15.99
C ARG A 220 -10.93 -1.99 -15.98
N VAL A 221 -10.34 -3.18 -16.01
CA VAL A 221 -11.07 -4.45 -15.95
C VAL A 221 -11.90 -4.55 -14.67
N VAL A 222 -11.33 -4.16 -13.52
CA VAL A 222 -12.08 -4.16 -12.24
C VAL A 222 -13.23 -3.16 -12.29
N PHE A 223 -13.00 -1.92 -12.74
CA PHE A 223 -14.04 -0.90 -12.79
C PHE A 223 -15.17 -1.23 -13.76
N GLU A 224 -14.85 -1.76 -14.94
CA GLU A 224 -15.87 -2.22 -15.90
C GLU A 224 -16.71 -3.36 -15.30
N ARG A 225 -16.09 -4.29 -14.57
CA ARG A 225 -16.80 -5.39 -13.89
C ARG A 225 -17.72 -4.89 -12.78
N VAL A 226 -17.30 -3.91 -12.00
CA VAL A 226 -18.17 -3.28 -10.99
C VAL A 226 -19.36 -2.62 -11.67
N ALA A 227 -19.14 -1.84 -12.73
CA ALA A 227 -20.20 -1.17 -13.47
C ALA A 227 -21.22 -2.16 -14.07
N LYS A 228 -20.74 -3.32 -14.54
CA LYS A 228 -21.57 -4.40 -15.10
C LYS A 228 -22.15 -5.36 -14.05
N ARG A 229 -21.85 -5.18 -12.76
CA ARG A 229 -22.23 -6.11 -11.68
C ARG A 229 -21.77 -7.55 -11.95
N SER A 230 -20.55 -7.69 -12.44
CA SER A 230 -19.91 -8.97 -12.73
C SER A 230 -19.81 -9.86 -11.50
N ARG A 231 -19.90 -11.17 -11.68
CA ARG A 231 -19.59 -12.16 -10.63
C ARG A 231 -18.08 -12.32 -10.35
N PHE A 232 -17.23 -11.73 -11.18
CA PHE A 232 -15.76 -11.84 -11.09
C PHE A 232 -15.14 -10.62 -10.40
N VAL A 233 -15.94 -9.87 -9.65
CA VAL A 233 -15.50 -8.77 -8.80
C VAL A 233 -16.21 -8.84 -7.44
N SER A 234 -15.48 -8.50 -6.39
CA SER A 234 -15.97 -8.34 -5.03
C SER A 234 -15.79 -6.89 -4.57
N GLU A 235 -16.46 -6.51 -3.49
CA GLU A 235 -16.23 -5.21 -2.84
C GLU A 235 -14.79 -5.06 -2.37
N GLY A 236 -14.19 -6.15 -1.84
CA GLY A 236 -12.78 -6.17 -1.42
C GLY A 236 -11.81 -5.95 -2.57
N LEU A 237 -12.10 -6.49 -3.77
CA LEU A 237 -11.30 -6.25 -4.96
C LEU A 237 -11.44 -4.81 -5.44
N PHE A 238 -12.67 -4.30 -5.47
CA PHE A 238 -12.93 -2.91 -5.86
C PHE A 238 -12.23 -1.92 -4.92
N TYR A 239 -12.27 -2.16 -3.61
CA TYR A 239 -11.59 -1.31 -2.64
C TYR A 239 -10.08 -1.27 -2.87
N ARG A 240 -9.44 -2.41 -3.14
CA ARG A 240 -8.00 -2.47 -3.45
C ARG A 240 -7.65 -1.77 -4.77
N ALA A 241 -8.50 -1.89 -5.80
CA ALA A 241 -8.32 -1.17 -7.05
C ALA A 241 -8.41 0.36 -6.86
N LEU A 242 -9.37 0.84 -6.06
CA LEU A 242 -9.47 2.25 -5.68
C LEU A 242 -8.25 2.70 -4.87
N PHE A 243 -7.78 1.87 -3.94
CA PHE A 243 -6.61 2.18 -3.12
C PHE A 243 -5.33 2.30 -3.98
N LEU A 244 -5.09 1.37 -4.90
CA LEU A 244 -4.00 1.45 -5.88
C LEU A 244 -4.10 2.68 -6.78
N THR A 245 -5.33 3.04 -7.20
CA THR A 245 -5.56 4.28 -7.96
C THR A 245 -5.15 5.50 -7.14
N GLY A 246 -5.55 5.56 -5.86
CA GLY A 246 -5.14 6.63 -4.95
C GLY A 246 -3.63 6.69 -4.74
N MET A 247 -2.96 5.53 -4.63
CA MET A 247 -1.50 5.47 -4.55
C MET A 247 -0.85 6.04 -5.81
N ALA A 248 -1.29 5.62 -7.00
CA ALA A 248 -0.77 6.13 -8.27
C ALA A 248 -0.96 7.65 -8.42
N LEU A 249 -2.12 8.19 -8.01
CA LEU A 249 -2.37 9.63 -8.01
C LEU A 249 -1.47 10.39 -7.02
N ASN A 250 -1.17 9.81 -5.86
CA ASN A 250 -0.21 10.39 -4.92
C ASN A 250 1.20 10.49 -5.53
N GLU A 251 1.67 9.43 -6.21
CA GLU A 251 2.97 9.43 -6.91
C GLU A 251 3.03 10.48 -8.03
N GLN A 252 1.95 10.59 -8.81
CA GLN A 252 1.85 11.61 -9.86
C GLN A 252 1.93 13.03 -9.26
N LYS A 253 1.28 13.27 -8.12
CA LYS A 253 1.31 14.56 -7.41
C LYS A 253 2.70 14.89 -6.86
N GLN A 254 3.42 13.90 -6.32
CA GLN A 254 4.80 14.09 -5.85
C GLN A 254 5.75 14.42 -7.00
N THR A 255 5.61 13.73 -8.14
CA THR A 255 6.43 13.97 -9.33
C THR A 255 6.17 15.37 -9.93
N SER A 256 4.89 15.78 -10.02
CA SER A 256 4.54 17.09 -10.56
C SER A 256 5.00 18.24 -9.65
N SER A 257 4.88 18.10 -8.33
CA SER A 257 5.39 19.08 -7.37
C SER A 257 6.92 19.19 -7.36
N GLY A 258 7.65 18.08 -7.57
CA GLY A 258 9.12 18.08 -7.70
C GLY A 258 9.65 18.74 -8.98
N SER A 259 8.84 18.79 -10.05
CA SER A 259 9.24 19.38 -11.34
C SER A 259 9.24 20.92 -11.39
N THR A 260 8.74 21.60 -10.35
CA THR A 260 8.65 23.08 -10.31
C THR A 260 9.99 23.76 -9.93
N LEU A 261 11.06 23.01 -9.66
CA LEU A 261 12.37 23.55 -9.30
C LEU A 261 13.50 22.93 -10.16
N LYS A 262 13.56 23.33 -11.44
CA LYS A 262 14.78 23.67 -12.23
C LYS A 262 14.51 23.49 -13.74
N PRO A 263 14.43 24.59 -14.51
CA PRO A 263 15.22 24.73 -15.70
C PRO A 263 16.50 25.45 -15.29
N ALA A 264 17.60 24.70 -15.17
CA ALA A 264 18.91 25.33 -15.21
C ALA A 264 19.05 25.94 -16.61
N LEU A 265 19.03 27.28 -16.66
CA LEU A 265 19.38 28.06 -17.83
C LEU A 265 20.75 27.58 -18.33
N VAL A 266 20.76 26.89 -19.47
CA VAL A 266 21.95 26.74 -20.28
C VAL A 266 22.03 27.97 -21.17
N ASP A 267 22.43 29.08 -20.57
CA ASP A 267 22.97 30.23 -21.30
C ASP A 267 24.46 30.29 -21.00
N ASN A 268 25.25 29.61 -21.82
CA ASN A 268 26.68 29.86 -21.88
C ASN A 268 27.20 29.60 -23.31
N GLU A 269 26.69 30.39 -24.27
CA GLU A 269 27.45 30.67 -25.48
C GLU A 269 28.49 31.76 -25.15
N GLY A 270 29.65 31.32 -24.66
CA GLY A 270 30.89 32.08 -24.72
C GLY A 270 31.60 31.77 -26.05
N PRO A 271 32.22 32.77 -26.70
CA PRO A 271 32.69 32.64 -28.07
C PRO A 271 33.90 31.70 -28.19
N ILE A 272 33.87 30.86 -29.22
CA ILE A 272 34.95 29.99 -29.66
C ILE A 272 36.12 30.87 -30.15
N PRO A 273 37.35 30.75 -29.62
CA PRO A 273 38.52 31.29 -30.27
C PRO A 273 39.30 30.16 -30.94
N SER A 274 39.38 30.15 -32.27
CA SER A 274 40.55 29.60 -32.97
C SER A 274 40.64 30.02 -34.43
N VAL A 275 41.66 30.86 -34.70
CA VAL A 275 42.60 30.75 -35.82
C VAL A 275 42.05 31.05 -37.23
N LEU A 276 42.17 32.31 -37.64
CA LEU A 276 43.06 32.79 -38.71
C LEU A 276 43.12 34.33 -38.69
#